data_AF-A0A1G4MC32-F1
#
_entry.id   AF-A0A1G4MC32-F1
#
_cell.length_a   1.000
_cell.length_b   1.000
_cell.length_c   1.000
_cell.angle_alpha   90.00
_cell.angle_beta   90.00
_cell.angle_gamma   90.00
#
_symmetry.space_group_name_H-M   'P 1'
#
loop_
_entity.id
_entity.type
_entity.pdbx_description
1 polymer ?
#
loop_
_entity_poly.entity_id
_entity_poly.type
_entity_poly.pdbx_seq_one_letter_code
_entity_poly.pdbx_strand_id
1 'polypeptide(L)'
;MLKAGSLSSLLPPPKYKFARSQQNRDLHIKQNDSGKVNREISDEPRDGMALLPVPQVNFQDFLPLRNAKPDLEIPRPTENEVKTSYLHTKALIDKILGEKLQPQGTSFKSSKKAIESSEVIQYALPSSSENGEPRTRSLKIVEHAADPLQPKMFKVKKVVAPADETPTPVLSKSDDVSRTISSEERSKWNIPSAISSWKNPNGYAIALDKRLGSDTRYSKDSLEPHEISDKFAKLSEALDSAERMARQEVKQRADAKRELAERQAKEKEEKLRVMARQAREERSREMRERVSSSISAQRLGDDAERREAIRRERRKQLEKDLHRSKRSTADRLKALAMSQGRDISDKVILGAAKATESSEIQYDSRLFARGANANAHRSEDQVYDNPLFVQRSIDSIYHPNRSANHEMQTEEVVSSIQNSARFSSLGNKRTREGPVEFTAKDDESGLTEADNESIIKGKRQRTD
;
A
#
# COMPACT_ATOMS: atom_id res chain seq x y z
N MET A 1 -67.69 21.07 -13.47
CA MET A 1 -66.57 21.13 -14.43
C MET A 1 -67.11 20.83 -15.82
N LEU A 2 -67.16 21.83 -16.69
CA LEU A 2 -67.62 21.70 -18.07
C LEU A 2 -66.55 20.97 -18.88
N LYS A 3 -66.88 19.79 -19.42
CA LYS A 3 -66.00 19.04 -20.32
C LYS A 3 -65.88 19.83 -21.63
N ALA A 4 -64.68 20.31 -21.94
CA ALA A 4 -64.39 20.97 -23.20
C ALA A 4 -64.65 20.00 -24.36
N GLY A 5 -65.72 20.26 -25.13
CA GLY A 5 -65.99 19.54 -26.37
C GLY A 5 -64.99 19.98 -27.45
N SER A 6 -64.34 19.00 -28.08
CA SER A 6 -63.47 19.22 -29.24
C SER A 6 -64.20 20.00 -30.34
N LEU A 7 -63.50 20.97 -30.96
CA LEU A 7 -63.97 21.78 -32.10
C LEU A 7 -64.49 20.94 -33.29
N SER A 8 -64.12 19.66 -33.35
CA SER A 8 -64.63 18.70 -34.34
C SER A 8 -66.11 18.33 -34.18
N SER A 9 -66.75 18.66 -33.05
CA SER A 9 -68.17 18.40 -32.80
C SER A 9 -69.12 19.46 -33.39
N LEU A 10 -68.59 20.60 -33.85
CA LEU A 10 -69.35 21.71 -34.43
C LEU A 10 -69.45 21.65 -35.96
N LEU A 11 -68.81 20.66 -36.60
CA LEU A 11 -68.86 20.47 -38.05
C LEU A 11 -70.00 19.51 -38.44
N PRO A 12 -70.74 19.78 -39.53
CA PRO A 12 -71.75 18.84 -40.03
C PRO A 12 -71.09 17.51 -40.44
N PRO A 13 -71.71 16.37 -40.13
CA PRO A 13 -71.14 15.06 -40.45
C PRO A 13 -70.99 14.86 -41.97
N PRO A 14 -69.93 14.19 -42.44
CA PRO A 14 -69.72 13.95 -43.88
C PRO A 14 -70.86 13.13 -44.49
N LYS A 15 -71.28 13.52 -45.72
CA LYS A 15 -72.41 12.93 -46.46
C LYS A 15 -72.27 11.44 -46.80
N TYR A 16 -71.05 10.90 -46.76
CA TYR A 16 -70.76 9.48 -46.95
C TYR A 16 -70.08 8.91 -45.71
N LYS A 17 -70.84 8.77 -44.63
CA LYS A 17 -70.48 7.85 -43.56
C LYS A 17 -70.87 6.45 -44.01
N PHE A 18 -69.90 5.59 -44.33
CA PHE A 18 -70.12 4.18 -44.08
C PHE A 18 -70.47 4.08 -42.59
N ALA A 19 -71.67 3.60 -42.29
CA ALA A 19 -72.04 3.25 -40.93
C ALA A 19 -71.09 2.13 -40.50
N ARG A 20 -69.90 2.48 -40.01
CA ARG A 20 -69.18 1.62 -39.10
C ARG A 20 -70.12 1.52 -37.93
N SER A 21 -70.92 0.46 -37.91
CA SER A 21 -71.71 0.10 -36.76
C SER A 21 -70.77 0.27 -35.58
N GLN A 22 -71.09 1.19 -34.68
CA GLN A 22 -70.69 1.02 -33.31
C GLN A 22 -71.47 -0.20 -32.84
N GLN A 23 -71.06 -1.38 -33.31
CA GLN A 23 -71.27 -2.59 -32.58
C GLN A 23 -70.59 -2.26 -31.27
N ASN A 24 -71.40 -2.08 -30.23
CA ASN A 24 -70.93 -2.15 -28.87
C ASN A 24 -70.02 -3.37 -28.84
N ARG A 25 -68.72 -3.15 -28.72
CA ARG A 25 -67.73 -4.21 -28.49
C ARG A 25 -67.80 -4.64 -27.03
N ASP A 26 -69.02 -4.72 -26.51
CA ASP A 26 -69.29 -5.26 -25.21
C ASP A 26 -69.36 -6.76 -25.42
N LEU A 27 -68.34 -7.44 -24.90
CA LEU A 27 -68.24 -8.88 -24.88
C LEU A 27 -69.54 -9.47 -24.32
N HIS A 28 -70.13 -10.42 -25.03
CA HIS A 28 -71.36 -11.07 -24.57
C HIS A 28 -71.05 -11.86 -23.29
N ILE A 29 -71.58 -11.40 -22.16
CA ILE A 29 -71.49 -12.11 -20.89
C ILE A 29 -72.37 -13.36 -21.00
N LYS A 30 -71.75 -14.53 -21.15
CA LYS A 30 -72.44 -15.81 -21.04
C LYS A 30 -72.61 -16.16 -19.57
N GLN A 31 -73.86 -16.41 -19.15
CA GLN A 31 -74.18 -16.98 -17.85
C GLN A 31 -74.41 -18.48 -18.03
N ASN A 32 -73.81 -19.29 -17.17
CA ASN A 32 -74.12 -20.72 -17.09
C ASN A 32 -75.46 -20.93 -16.35
N ASP A 33 -76.11 -22.08 -16.56
CA ASP A 33 -77.39 -22.48 -15.95
C ASP A 33 -77.43 -22.39 -14.40
N SER A 34 -76.28 -22.24 -13.74
CA SER A 34 -76.15 -22.07 -12.29
C SER A 34 -76.09 -20.60 -11.82
N GLY A 35 -76.38 -19.61 -12.69
CA GLY A 35 -76.42 -18.19 -12.33
C GLY A 35 -75.06 -17.55 -12.02
N LYS A 36 -73.95 -18.24 -12.31
CA LYS A 36 -72.60 -17.66 -12.19
C LYS A 36 -72.25 -16.95 -13.49
N VAL A 37 -71.86 -15.68 -13.36
CA VAL A 37 -71.36 -14.85 -14.46
C VAL A 37 -69.97 -15.35 -14.83
N ASN A 38 -69.83 -16.02 -15.97
CA ASN A 38 -68.50 -16.31 -16.49
C ASN A 38 -67.92 -15.00 -17.01
N ARG A 39 -66.76 -14.61 -16.48
CA ARG A 39 -65.92 -13.59 -17.12
C ARG A 39 -65.17 -14.23 -18.30
N GLU A 40 -65.92 -14.88 -19.18
CA GLU A 40 -65.45 -15.27 -20.50
C GLU A 40 -65.28 -14.00 -21.31
N ILE A 41 -64.05 -13.47 -21.29
CA ILE A 41 -63.61 -12.50 -22.28
C ILE A 41 -63.59 -13.26 -23.61
N SER A 42 -64.72 -13.23 -24.32
CA SER A 42 -64.86 -13.80 -25.65
C SER A 42 -64.18 -12.89 -26.65
N ASP A 43 -62.85 -12.94 -26.73
CA ASP A 43 -62.15 -12.22 -27.79
C ASP A 43 -62.50 -12.81 -29.15
N GLU A 44 -62.80 -11.92 -30.11
CA GLU A 44 -63.10 -12.29 -31.48
C GLU A 44 -62.02 -13.19 -32.08
N PRO A 45 -62.40 -14.13 -32.97
CA PRO A 45 -61.44 -14.99 -33.64
C PRO A 45 -60.46 -14.13 -34.44
N ARG A 46 -59.23 -13.98 -33.95
CA ARG A 46 -58.11 -13.58 -34.81
C ARG A 46 -57.86 -14.73 -35.77
N ASP A 47 -58.15 -14.47 -37.03
CA ASP A 47 -58.04 -15.38 -38.16
C ASP A 47 -56.86 -16.35 -38.04
N GLY A 48 -57.15 -17.65 -37.95
CA GLY A 48 -56.23 -18.70 -38.41
C GLY A 48 -55.61 -19.64 -37.37
N MET A 49 -55.84 -19.47 -36.06
CA MET A 49 -55.37 -20.43 -35.05
C MET A 49 -56.54 -20.92 -34.21
N ALA A 50 -56.61 -22.24 -33.96
CA ALA A 50 -57.48 -22.78 -32.93
C ALA A 50 -57.02 -22.15 -31.60
N LEU A 51 -57.75 -21.12 -31.16
CA LEU A 51 -57.51 -20.43 -29.90
C LEU A 51 -57.57 -21.48 -28.79
N LEU A 52 -56.41 -21.86 -28.25
CA LEU A 52 -56.37 -22.43 -26.92
C LEU A 52 -57.10 -21.41 -26.03
N PRO A 53 -58.12 -21.82 -25.26
CA PRO A 53 -58.84 -20.91 -24.39
C PRO A 53 -57.82 -20.18 -23.52
N VAL A 54 -57.89 -18.84 -23.47
CA VAL A 54 -57.09 -18.08 -22.50
C VAL A 54 -57.41 -18.70 -21.13
N PRO A 55 -56.41 -19.25 -20.42
CA PRO A 55 -56.67 -19.94 -19.16
C PRO A 55 -57.22 -18.94 -18.16
N GLN A 56 -58.52 -19.03 -17.89
CA GLN A 56 -59.16 -18.26 -16.83
C GLN A 56 -58.78 -18.88 -15.49
N VAL A 57 -58.32 -18.04 -14.57
CA VAL A 57 -57.98 -18.48 -13.22
C VAL A 57 -59.26 -18.71 -12.43
N ASN A 58 -59.44 -19.93 -11.93
CA ASN A 58 -60.50 -20.24 -10.97
C ASN A 58 -59.91 -20.44 -9.57
N PHE A 59 -60.68 -20.13 -8.53
CA PHE A 59 -60.27 -20.39 -7.15
C PHE A 59 -60.01 -21.88 -6.88
N GLN A 60 -60.72 -22.76 -7.61
CA GLN A 60 -60.55 -24.21 -7.51
C GLN A 60 -59.13 -24.66 -7.90
N ASP A 61 -58.43 -23.90 -8.75
CA ASP A 61 -57.08 -24.24 -9.22
C ASP A 61 -56.02 -24.09 -8.11
N PHE A 62 -56.31 -23.32 -7.06
CA PHE A 62 -55.43 -23.13 -5.90
C PHE A 62 -55.60 -24.22 -4.83
N LEU A 63 -56.68 -25.00 -4.90
CA LEU A 63 -57.02 -25.95 -3.84
C LEU A 63 -56.41 -27.33 -4.13
N PRO A 64 -55.58 -27.88 -3.22
CA PRO A 64 -55.03 -29.22 -3.40
C PRO A 64 -56.13 -30.28 -3.27
N LEU A 65 -56.42 -30.99 -4.36
CA LEU A 65 -57.48 -32.01 -4.44
C LEU A 65 -57.25 -33.19 -3.46
N ARG A 66 -55.99 -33.57 -3.22
CA ARG A 66 -55.63 -34.67 -2.31
C ARG A 66 -55.96 -34.36 -0.84
N ASN A 67 -55.91 -33.08 -0.43
CA ASN A 67 -56.24 -32.69 0.94
C ASN A 67 -57.74 -32.83 1.22
N ALA A 68 -58.58 -32.55 0.23
CA ALA A 68 -60.04 -32.67 0.35
C ALA A 68 -60.53 -34.11 0.23
N LYS A 69 -59.85 -34.94 -0.56
CA LYS A 69 -60.18 -36.36 -0.78
C LYS A 69 -58.89 -37.20 -0.66
N PRO A 70 -58.53 -37.68 0.54
CA PRO A 70 -57.31 -38.45 0.75
C PRO A 70 -57.32 -39.78 -0.01
N ASP A 71 -58.52 -40.37 -0.14
CA ASP A 71 -58.75 -41.66 -0.83
C ASP A 71 -58.97 -41.49 -2.34
N LEU A 72 -58.62 -40.33 -2.92
CA LEU A 72 -58.74 -40.11 -4.36
C LEU A 72 -57.73 -40.98 -5.11
N GLU A 73 -58.23 -42.03 -5.75
CA GLU A 73 -57.43 -42.86 -6.64
C GLU A 73 -57.09 -42.10 -7.91
N ILE A 74 -55.79 -41.99 -8.21
CA ILE A 74 -55.27 -41.45 -9.48
C ILE A 74 -54.82 -42.66 -10.29
N PRO A 75 -55.71 -43.29 -11.10
CA PRO A 75 -55.38 -44.50 -11.81
C PRO A 75 -54.30 -44.23 -12.86
N ARG A 76 -53.45 -45.23 -13.09
CA ARG A 76 -52.59 -45.22 -14.28
C ARG A 76 -53.48 -45.37 -15.53
N PRO A 77 -53.11 -44.76 -16.66
CA PRO A 77 -53.83 -44.96 -17.92
C PRO A 77 -53.98 -46.44 -18.23
N THR A 78 -55.10 -46.82 -18.84
CA THR A 78 -55.38 -48.22 -19.16
C THR A 78 -54.43 -48.71 -20.25
N GLU A 79 -54.15 -50.02 -20.29
CA GLU A 79 -53.24 -50.59 -21.29
C GLU A 79 -53.73 -50.33 -22.74
N ASN A 80 -55.05 -50.27 -22.95
CA ASN A 80 -55.65 -49.97 -24.24
C ASN A 80 -55.44 -48.50 -24.64
N GLU A 81 -55.64 -47.55 -23.71
CA GLU A 81 -55.36 -46.13 -23.95
C GLU A 81 -53.87 -45.93 -24.28
N VAL A 82 -52.97 -46.56 -23.52
CA VAL A 82 -51.52 -46.51 -23.78
C VAL A 82 -51.19 -47.04 -25.18
N LYS A 83 -51.78 -48.16 -25.60
CA LYS A 83 -51.60 -48.71 -26.95
C LYS A 83 -52.12 -47.76 -28.02
N THR A 84 -53.30 -47.16 -27.83
CA THR A 84 -53.88 -46.22 -28.80
C THR A 84 -53.04 -44.96 -28.95
N SER A 85 -52.61 -44.35 -27.84
CA SER A 85 -51.74 -43.18 -27.84
C SER A 85 -50.37 -43.51 -28.42
N TYR A 86 -49.82 -44.68 -28.11
CA TYR A 86 -48.55 -45.16 -28.66
C TYR A 86 -48.62 -45.31 -30.18
N LEU A 87 -49.64 -46.00 -30.71
CA LEU A 87 -49.81 -46.19 -32.15
C LEU A 87 -50.01 -44.86 -32.87
N HIS A 88 -50.81 -43.96 -32.29
CA HIS A 88 -51.04 -42.64 -32.86
C HIS A 88 -49.77 -41.79 -32.90
N THR A 89 -49.07 -41.66 -31.76
CA THR A 89 -47.82 -40.88 -31.66
C THR A 89 -46.71 -41.47 -32.52
N LYS A 90 -46.57 -42.80 -32.54
CA LYS A 90 -45.62 -43.51 -33.40
C LYS A 90 -45.88 -43.20 -34.88
N ALA A 91 -47.12 -43.32 -35.36
CA ALA A 91 -47.46 -43.03 -36.75
C ALA A 91 -47.13 -41.57 -37.14
N LEU A 92 -47.36 -40.63 -36.22
CA LEU A 92 -47.04 -39.21 -36.40
C LEU A 92 -45.52 -38.97 -36.45
N ILE A 93 -44.77 -39.59 -35.53
CA ILE A 93 -43.31 -39.50 -35.48
C ILE A 93 -42.68 -40.17 -36.71
N ASP A 94 -43.18 -41.34 -37.13
CA ASP A 94 -42.71 -42.05 -38.31
C ASP A 94 -42.92 -41.20 -39.58
N LYS A 95 -44.05 -40.46 -39.66
CA LYS A 95 -44.28 -39.49 -40.74
C LYS A 95 -43.24 -38.35 -40.72
N ILE A 96 -43.01 -37.75 -39.54
CA ILE A 96 -42.02 -36.67 -39.37
C ILE A 96 -40.60 -37.17 -39.68
N LEU A 97 -40.26 -38.40 -39.26
CA LEU A 97 -38.97 -39.03 -39.54
C LEU A 97 -38.83 -39.31 -41.04
N GLY A 98 -39.88 -39.80 -41.70
CA GLY A 98 -39.91 -39.99 -43.15
C GLY A 98 -39.63 -38.68 -43.91
N GLU A 99 -40.24 -37.58 -43.47
CA GLU A 99 -40.02 -36.25 -44.04
C GLU A 99 -38.62 -35.68 -43.73
N LYS A 100 -38.08 -35.91 -42.52
CA LYS A 100 -36.76 -35.41 -42.12
C LYS A 100 -35.58 -36.20 -42.71
N LEU A 101 -35.73 -37.52 -42.85
CA LEU A 101 -34.71 -38.40 -43.42
C LEU A 101 -34.57 -38.21 -44.94
N GLN A 102 -35.57 -37.62 -45.59
CA GLN A 102 -35.51 -37.19 -46.98
C GLN A 102 -35.18 -35.68 -47.01
N PRO A 103 -33.90 -35.28 -47.04
CA PRO A 103 -33.57 -33.87 -47.21
C PRO A 103 -34.19 -33.33 -48.50
N GLN A 104 -34.74 -32.13 -48.42
CA GLN A 104 -35.34 -31.42 -49.55
C GLN A 104 -34.34 -31.41 -50.73
N GLY A 105 -34.66 -32.17 -51.79
CA GLY A 105 -33.83 -32.29 -52.99
C GLY A 105 -33.11 -33.63 -53.23
N THR A 106 -33.37 -34.71 -52.47
CA THR A 106 -32.76 -36.03 -52.76
C THR A 106 -33.72 -37.09 -53.31
N SER A 107 -35.03 -36.87 -53.20
CA SER A 107 -36.06 -37.79 -53.72
C SER A 107 -36.87 -37.09 -54.80
N PHE A 108 -36.57 -37.36 -56.07
CA PHE A 108 -37.30 -36.81 -57.22
C PHE A 108 -38.23 -37.87 -57.80
N LYS A 109 -39.51 -37.54 -57.98
CA LYS A 109 -40.44 -38.37 -58.75
C LYS A 109 -40.25 -38.09 -60.23
N SER A 110 -40.05 -39.14 -61.02
CA SER A 110 -40.09 -39.01 -62.47
C SER A 110 -41.50 -38.64 -62.93
N SER A 111 -41.61 -37.98 -64.09
CA SER A 111 -42.91 -37.56 -64.66
C SER A 111 -43.92 -38.71 -64.76
N LYS A 112 -43.46 -39.93 -65.09
CA LYS A 112 -44.31 -41.12 -65.15
C LYS A 112 -44.90 -41.50 -63.79
N LYS A 113 -44.06 -41.58 -62.75
CA LYS A 113 -44.52 -41.91 -61.38
C LYS A 113 -45.40 -40.82 -60.78
N ALA A 114 -45.17 -39.56 -61.13
CA ALA A 114 -46.00 -38.44 -60.70
C ALA A 114 -47.40 -38.48 -61.33
N ILE A 115 -47.51 -38.92 -62.59
CA ILE A 115 -48.79 -39.11 -63.28
C ILE A 115 -49.55 -40.33 -62.72
N GLU A 116 -48.86 -41.41 -62.40
CA GLU A 116 -49.47 -42.61 -61.78
C GLU A 116 -50.04 -42.34 -60.38
N SER A 117 -49.40 -41.47 -59.61
CA SER A 117 -49.84 -41.06 -58.27
C SER A 117 -50.81 -39.86 -58.27
N SER A 118 -51.37 -39.50 -59.42
CA SER A 118 -52.27 -38.35 -59.53
C SER A 118 -53.65 -38.63 -58.91
N GLU A 119 -54.16 -37.64 -58.19
CA GLU A 119 -55.45 -37.72 -57.52
C GLU A 119 -56.47 -36.83 -58.23
N VAL A 120 -57.69 -37.33 -58.39
CA VAL A 120 -58.82 -36.58 -58.97
C VAL A 120 -59.74 -36.15 -57.84
N ILE A 121 -59.77 -34.85 -57.57
CA ILE A 121 -60.62 -34.24 -56.54
C ILE A 121 -61.80 -33.56 -57.21
N GLN A 122 -63.00 -33.75 -56.67
CA GLN A 122 -64.18 -32.99 -57.08
C GLN A 122 -64.28 -31.73 -56.23
N TYR A 123 -64.18 -30.57 -56.88
CA TYR A 123 -64.29 -29.28 -56.23
C TYR A 123 -65.64 -28.65 -56.56
N ALA A 124 -66.47 -28.46 -55.53
CA ALA A 124 -67.73 -27.74 -55.64
C ALA A 124 -67.47 -26.24 -55.47
N LEU A 125 -67.78 -25.44 -56.50
CA LEU A 125 -67.63 -23.99 -56.40
C LEU A 125 -68.84 -23.40 -55.66
N PRO A 126 -68.64 -22.51 -54.66
CA PRO A 126 -69.72 -21.68 -54.15
C PRO A 126 -70.19 -20.75 -55.28
N SER A 127 -71.49 -20.84 -55.61
CA SER A 127 -72.16 -20.33 -56.81
C SER A 127 -71.93 -18.85 -57.16
N SER A 128 -71.70 -18.57 -58.45
CA SER A 128 -71.91 -17.25 -59.08
C SER A 128 -72.66 -17.39 -60.41
N SER A 129 -73.72 -18.19 -60.42
CA SER A 129 -74.63 -18.33 -61.57
C SER A 129 -76.08 -18.36 -61.09
N GLU A 130 -76.94 -17.56 -61.72
CA GLU A 130 -78.35 -17.31 -61.35
C GLU A 130 -79.26 -18.55 -61.34
N ASN A 131 -78.83 -19.67 -61.92
CA ASN A 131 -79.55 -20.94 -61.84
C ASN A 131 -78.82 -21.82 -60.81
N GLY A 132 -79.43 -22.03 -59.65
CA GLY A 132 -78.86 -22.61 -58.42
C GLY A 132 -78.41 -24.07 -58.46
N GLU A 133 -77.79 -24.53 -59.55
CA GLU A 133 -77.09 -25.81 -59.60
C GLU A 133 -75.60 -25.63 -59.22
N PRO A 134 -75.09 -26.37 -58.22
CA PRO A 134 -73.68 -26.31 -57.85
C PRO A 134 -72.83 -26.90 -58.97
N ARG A 135 -72.05 -26.05 -59.65
CA ARG A 135 -71.07 -26.49 -60.66
C ARG A 135 -69.90 -27.19 -59.96
N THR A 136 -69.87 -28.52 -60.00
CA THR A 136 -68.71 -29.32 -59.60
C THR A 136 -67.69 -29.37 -60.73
N ARG A 137 -66.42 -29.07 -60.44
CA ARG A 137 -65.30 -29.26 -61.37
C ARG A 137 -64.43 -30.41 -60.88
N SER A 138 -64.10 -31.35 -61.74
CA SER A 138 -63.09 -32.36 -61.46
C SER A 138 -61.70 -31.77 -61.72
N LEU A 139 -60.85 -31.79 -60.70
CA LEU A 139 -59.47 -31.32 -60.77
C LEU A 139 -58.54 -32.52 -60.63
N LYS A 140 -57.66 -32.72 -61.59
CA LYS A 140 -56.59 -33.72 -61.51
C LYS A 140 -55.33 -33.04 -60.99
N ILE A 141 -54.92 -33.38 -59.78
CA ILE A 141 -53.71 -32.85 -59.17
C ILE A 141 -52.56 -33.79 -59.51
N VAL A 142 -51.54 -33.24 -60.19
CA VAL A 142 -50.31 -33.96 -60.56
C VAL A 142 -49.14 -33.21 -59.95
N GLU A 143 -48.29 -33.92 -59.22
CA GLU A 143 -47.05 -33.36 -58.70
C GLU A 143 -46.09 -33.07 -59.87
N HIS A 144 -45.56 -31.85 -59.94
CA HIS A 144 -44.62 -31.49 -61.00
C HIS A 144 -43.28 -32.20 -60.79
N ALA A 145 -42.77 -32.90 -61.81
CA ALA A 145 -41.46 -33.54 -61.74
C ALA A 145 -40.34 -32.47 -61.66
N ALA A 146 -39.64 -32.40 -60.53
CA ALA A 146 -38.55 -31.46 -60.30
C ALA A 146 -37.23 -31.93 -60.95
N ASP A 147 -36.39 -30.98 -61.34
CA ASP A 147 -35.07 -31.24 -61.94
C ASP A 147 -34.04 -31.63 -60.86
N PRO A 148 -33.36 -32.78 -60.99
CA PRO A 148 -32.37 -33.23 -60.01
C PRO A 148 -31.11 -32.36 -59.90
N LEU A 149 -30.80 -31.54 -60.91
CA LEU A 149 -29.61 -30.65 -60.91
C LEU A 149 -29.95 -29.21 -60.50
N GLN A 150 -31.22 -28.91 -60.25
CA GLN A 150 -31.64 -27.56 -59.96
C GLN A 150 -31.17 -27.11 -58.57
N PRO A 151 -30.41 -26.01 -58.46
CA PRO A 151 -30.01 -25.48 -57.16
C PRO A 151 -31.22 -24.89 -56.42
N LYS A 152 -31.09 -24.75 -55.10
CA LYS A 152 -32.12 -24.14 -54.25
C LYS A 152 -32.40 -22.70 -54.68
N MET A 153 -33.61 -22.44 -55.17
CA MET A 153 -34.00 -21.12 -55.70
C MET A 153 -34.26 -20.06 -54.60
N PHE A 154 -34.65 -20.49 -53.40
CA PHE A 154 -35.11 -19.58 -52.35
C PHE A 154 -34.07 -19.39 -51.24
N LYS A 155 -33.76 -18.13 -50.94
CA LYS A 155 -32.97 -17.74 -49.76
C LYS A 155 -33.85 -17.80 -48.51
N VAL A 156 -33.45 -18.59 -47.50
CA VAL A 156 -34.16 -18.67 -46.22
C VAL A 156 -33.84 -17.42 -45.39
N LYS A 157 -34.86 -16.62 -45.05
CA LYS A 157 -34.72 -15.47 -44.14
C LYS A 157 -34.91 -15.92 -42.69
N LYS A 158 -34.11 -15.42 -41.76
CA LYS A 158 -34.35 -15.57 -40.33
C LYS A 158 -35.42 -14.55 -39.93
N VAL A 159 -36.54 -15.04 -39.40
CA VAL A 159 -37.61 -14.21 -38.86
C VAL A 159 -37.49 -14.24 -37.33
N VAL A 160 -37.77 -13.11 -36.67
CA VAL A 160 -37.88 -13.06 -35.21
C VAL A 160 -39.04 -13.97 -34.82
N ALA A 161 -38.83 -14.85 -33.85
CA ALA A 161 -39.89 -15.73 -33.36
C ALA A 161 -41.12 -14.86 -33.00
N PRO A 162 -42.33 -15.22 -33.50
CA PRO A 162 -43.53 -14.54 -33.04
C PRO A 162 -43.61 -14.64 -31.52
N ALA A 163 -44.18 -13.62 -30.87
CA ALA A 163 -44.40 -13.68 -29.43
C ALA A 163 -45.26 -14.91 -29.13
N ASP A 164 -44.73 -15.79 -28.27
CA ASP A 164 -45.37 -17.03 -27.87
C ASP A 164 -46.73 -16.79 -27.19
N GLU A 165 -47.46 -17.90 -27.06
CA GLU A 165 -48.73 -18.14 -26.35
C GLU A 165 -49.11 -17.08 -25.30
N THR A 166 -50.42 -16.80 -25.19
CA THR A 166 -50.96 -15.86 -24.19
C THR A 166 -50.39 -16.18 -22.81
N PRO A 167 -49.87 -15.19 -22.06
CA PRO A 167 -49.17 -15.44 -20.81
C PRO A 167 -50.07 -16.23 -19.87
N THR A 168 -49.58 -17.38 -19.40
CA THR A 168 -50.31 -18.21 -18.45
C THR A 168 -50.33 -17.54 -17.07
N PRO A 169 -51.43 -17.67 -16.32
CA PRO A 169 -51.56 -17.02 -15.02
C PRO A 169 -50.61 -17.63 -14.00
N VAL A 170 -49.93 -16.78 -13.24
CA VAL A 170 -49.09 -17.20 -12.11
C VAL A 170 -49.98 -17.45 -10.90
N LEU A 171 -50.13 -18.73 -10.51
CA LEU A 171 -50.90 -19.15 -9.34
C LEU A 171 -49.99 -19.13 -8.08
N SER A 172 -49.81 -17.96 -7.47
CA SER A 172 -49.11 -17.82 -6.18
C SER A 172 -50.03 -18.17 -5.00
N LYS A 173 -49.45 -18.57 -3.86
CA LYS A 173 -50.26 -18.80 -2.64
C LYS A 173 -50.79 -17.46 -2.14
N SER A 174 -51.98 -17.46 -1.54
CA SER A 174 -52.54 -16.26 -0.87
C SER A 174 -51.63 -15.71 0.22
N ASP A 175 -50.85 -16.58 0.86
CA ASP A 175 -49.84 -16.20 1.88
C ASP A 175 -48.65 -15.44 1.30
N ASP A 176 -48.44 -15.51 -0.03
CA ASP A 176 -47.33 -14.84 -0.73
C ASP A 176 -47.70 -13.42 -1.18
N VAL A 177 -48.99 -13.08 -1.29
CA VAL A 177 -49.43 -11.80 -1.89
C VAL A 177 -49.29 -10.61 -0.92
N SER A 178 -49.27 -10.84 0.40
CA SER A 178 -48.69 -9.87 1.33
C SER A 178 -48.56 -10.46 2.73
N ARG A 179 -47.47 -11.19 3.02
CA ARG A 179 -46.82 -10.84 4.28
C ARG A 179 -46.40 -9.39 4.09
N THR A 180 -47.22 -8.45 4.55
CA THR A 180 -46.86 -7.04 4.58
C THR A 180 -45.60 -7.02 5.42
N ILE A 181 -44.46 -6.96 4.73
CA ILE A 181 -43.14 -7.07 5.34
C ILE A 181 -43.16 -6.09 6.50
N SER A 182 -42.89 -6.60 7.70
CA SER A 182 -42.87 -5.74 8.87
C SER A 182 -41.85 -4.62 8.60
N SER A 183 -42.11 -3.41 9.10
CA SER A 183 -41.14 -2.31 8.95
C SER A 183 -39.74 -2.74 9.44
N GLU A 184 -39.69 -3.61 10.44
CA GLU A 184 -38.46 -4.21 10.96
C GLU A 184 -37.79 -5.13 9.95
N GLU A 185 -38.55 -6.04 9.30
CA GLU A 185 -38.00 -6.92 8.27
C GLU A 185 -37.49 -6.11 7.08
N ARG A 186 -38.23 -5.09 6.66
CA ARG A 186 -37.79 -4.17 5.60
C ARG A 186 -36.47 -3.50 5.95
N SER A 187 -36.31 -3.05 7.20
CA SER A 187 -35.08 -2.41 7.66
C SER A 187 -33.89 -3.37 7.73
N LYS A 188 -34.10 -4.62 8.17
CA LYS A 188 -33.05 -5.66 8.19
C LYS A 188 -32.55 -6.01 6.80
N TRP A 189 -33.45 -6.01 5.83
CA TRP A 189 -33.13 -6.25 4.42
C TRP A 189 -32.81 -4.97 3.64
N ASN A 190 -32.68 -3.82 4.32
CA ASN A 190 -32.25 -2.59 3.67
C ASN A 190 -30.73 -2.61 3.49
N ILE A 191 -30.29 -2.96 2.29
CA ILE A 191 -28.87 -3.02 1.92
C ILE A 191 -28.34 -1.58 1.80
N PRO A 192 -27.29 -1.19 2.56
CA PRO A 192 -26.69 0.14 2.44
C PRO A 192 -26.13 0.41 1.03
N SER A 193 -26.10 1.68 0.62
CA SER A 193 -25.48 2.08 -0.64
C SER A 193 -23.98 1.75 -0.66
N ALA A 194 -23.50 1.17 -1.75
CA ALA A 194 -22.08 0.88 -1.93
C ALA A 194 -21.29 2.18 -2.20
N ILE A 195 -20.44 2.58 -1.25
CA ILE A 195 -19.55 3.75 -1.37
C ILE A 195 -18.12 3.23 -1.44
N SER A 196 -17.47 3.42 -2.58
CA SER A 196 -16.09 2.99 -2.80
C SER A 196 -15.10 4.14 -2.66
N SER A 197 -13.92 3.84 -2.12
CA SER A 197 -12.82 4.82 -2.02
C SER A 197 -12.11 5.08 -3.35
N TRP A 198 -12.31 4.22 -4.37
CA TRP A 198 -11.59 4.27 -5.64
C TRP A 198 -12.42 4.74 -6.84
N LYS A 199 -13.71 4.39 -6.90
CA LYS A 199 -14.55 4.58 -8.09
C LYS A 199 -15.81 5.36 -7.75
N ASN A 200 -16.04 6.39 -8.55
CA ASN A 200 -17.24 7.21 -8.51
C ASN A 200 -17.64 7.54 -9.96
N PRO A 201 -18.20 6.57 -10.72
CA PRO A 201 -18.43 6.74 -12.16
C PRO A 201 -19.42 7.87 -12.46
N ASN A 202 -20.41 8.05 -11.58
CA ASN A 202 -21.42 9.09 -11.72
C ASN A 202 -21.03 10.41 -11.02
N GLY A 203 -19.85 10.47 -10.38
CA GLY A 203 -19.35 11.70 -9.77
C GLY A 203 -20.17 12.22 -8.58
N TYR A 204 -20.84 11.36 -7.81
CA TYR A 204 -21.64 11.79 -6.66
C TYR A 204 -20.78 12.53 -5.61
N ALA A 205 -21.29 13.66 -5.13
CA ALA A 205 -20.74 14.38 -3.99
C ALA A 205 -21.14 13.63 -2.71
N ILE A 206 -20.20 12.87 -2.14
CA ILE A 206 -20.42 12.02 -0.96
C ILE A 206 -19.67 12.64 0.20
N ALA A 207 -20.35 12.80 1.33
CA ALA A 207 -19.79 13.33 2.56
C ALA A 207 -18.62 12.47 3.08
N LEU A 208 -17.69 13.12 3.81
CA LEU A 208 -16.45 12.48 4.25
C LEU A 208 -16.71 11.34 5.25
N ASP A 209 -17.69 11.49 6.14
CA ASP A 209 -18.11 10.46 7.09
C ASP A 209 -18.52 9.15 6.38
N LYS A 210 -19.27 9.26 5.28
CA LYS A 210 -19.74 8.10 4.50
C LYS A 210 -18.62 7.46 3.67
N ARG A 211 -17.62 8.24 3.27
CA ARG A 211 -16.41 7.73 2.58
C ARG A 211 -15.44 7.06 3.54
N LEU A 212 -15.25 7.64 4.72
CA LEU A 212 -14.34 7.14 5.74
C LEU A 212 -14.94 5.91 6.44
N GLY A 213 -16.23 5.97 6.77
CA GLY A 213 -16.94 4.87 7.42
C GLY A 213 -17.15 3.63 6.55
N SER A 214 -16.97 3.72 5.22
CA SER A 214 -16.98 2.53 4.35
C SER A 214 -15.61 1.84 4.28
N ASP A 215 -14.53 2.55 4.61
CA ASP A 215 -13.19 1.98 4.62
C ASP A 215 -12.94 1.30 5.98
N THR A 216 -12.87 -0.03 5.94
CA THR A 216 -12.60 -0.88 7.12
C THR A 216 -11.32 -0.51 7.89
N ARG A 217 -10.37 0.17 7.23
CA ARG A 217 -9.14 0.67 7.88
C ARG A 217 -9.37 1.79 8.89
N TYR A 218 -10.44 2.55 8.71
CA TYR A 218 -10.85 3.60 9.63
C TYR A 218 -12.11 3.21 10.40
N SER A 219 -12.45 1.90 10.38
CA SER A 219 -13.45 1.36 11.29
C SER A 219 -13.02 1.64 12.72
N LYS A 220 -14.00 1.84 13.59
CA LYS A 220 -13.79 2.06 15.02
C LYS A 220 -12.85 1.02 15.63
N ASP A 221 -12.97 -0.23 15.21
CA ASP A 221 -12.13 -1.35 15.67
C ASP A 221 -10.65 -1.24 15.23
N SER A 222 -10.36 -0.53 14.14
CA SER A 222 -9.00 -0.30 13.64
C SER A 222 -8.42 1.03 14.11
N LEU A 223 -9.27 1.97 14.56
CA LEU A 223 -8.88 3.23 15.16
C LEU A 223 -8.57 3.10 16.65
N GLU A 224 -9.01 2.01 17.29
CA GLU A 224 -8.59 1.74 18.66
C GLU A 224 -7.07 1.54 18.70
N PRO A 225 -6.36 2.21 19.62
CA PRO A 225 -4.93 1.99 19.79
C PRO A 225 -4.74 0.50 20.10
N HIS A 226 -3.99 -0.20 19.25
CA HIS A 226 -3.68 -1.60 19.50
C HIS A 226 -3.01 -1.69 20.87
N GLU A 227 -3.67 -2.32 21.84
CA GLU A 227 -3.09 -2.54 23.16
C GLU A 227 -1.83 -3.38 22.98
N ILE A 228 -0.67 -2.79 23.29
CA ILE A 228 0.63 -3.45 23.14
C ILE A 228 0.67 -4.61 24.13
N SER A 229 1.06 -5.81 23.67
CA SER A 229 1.14 -6.98 24.53
C SER A 229 2.11 -6.78 25.71
N ASP A 230 1.68 -7.15 26.92
CA ASP A 230 2.51 -7.14 28.15
C ASP A 230 3.82 -7.95 28.03
N LYS A 231 3.90 -8.87 27.08
CA LYS A 231 5.12 -9.64 26.81
C LYS A 231 6.28 -8.75 26.40
N PHE A 232 6.02 -7.62 25.74
CA PHE A 232 7.06 -6.67 25.37
C PHE A 232 7.65 -5.96 26.60
N ALA A 233 6.81 -5.60 27.58
CA ALA A 233 7.28 -5.02 28.85
C ALA A 233 8.11 -6.03 29.66
N LYS A 234 7.65 -7.29 29.74
CA LYS A 234 8.39 -8.37 30.41
C LYS A 234 9.73 -8.66 29.74
N LEU A 235 9.78 -8.58 28.40
CA LEU A 235 11.02 -8.76 27.66
C LEU A 235 12.01 -7.62 27.89
N SER A 236 11.56 -6.36 27.86
CA SER A 236 12.44 -5.22 28.14
C SER A 236 12.98 -5.25 29.57
N GLU A 237 12.13 -5.60 30.55
CA GLU A 237 12.57 -5.73 31.94
C GLU A 237 13.59 -6.87 32.12
N ALA A 238 13.36 -8.01 31.46
CA ALA A 238 14.30 -9.12 31.49
C ALA A 238 15.66 -8.73 30.89
N LEU A 239 15.68 -8.02 29.76
CA LEU A 239 16.91 -7.54 29.13
C LEU A 239 17.66 -6.53 30.00
N ASP A 240 16.96 -5.56 30.60
CA ASP A 240 17.56 -4.58 31.52
C ASP A 240 18.17 -5.26 32.75
N SER A 241 17.49 -6.27 33.30
CA SER A 241 17.99 -7.03 34.45
C SER A 241 19.25 -7.83 34.09
N ALA A 242 19.25 -8.47 32.91
CA ALA A 242 20.39 -9.24 32.41
C ALA A 242 21.58 -8.33 32.13
N GLU A 243 21.37 -7.15 31.54
CA GLU A 243 22.42 -6.18 31.28
C GLU A 243 23.04 -5.67 32.58
N ARG A 244 22.23 -5.33 33.59
CA ARG A 244 22.75 -4.89 34.90
C ARG A 244 23.62 -5.96 35.55
N MET A 245 23.18 -7.22 35.52
CA MET A 245 23.96 -8.35 36.05
C MET A 245 25.28 -8.54 35.28
N ALA A 246 25.25 -8.50 33.95
CA ALA A 246 26.44 -8.64 33.12
C ALA A 246 27.47 -7.51 33.38
N ARG A 247 27.01 -6.26 33.50
CA ARG A 247 27.88 -5.11 33.82
C ARG A 247 28.52 -5.24 35.20
N GLN A 248 27.76 -5.71 36.20
CA GLN A 248 28.29 -5.96 37.54
C GLN A 248 29.35 -7.05 37.53
N GLU A 249 29.10 -8.16 36.83
CA GLU A 249 30.06 -9.25 36.72
C GLU A 249 31.36 -8.81 36.00
N VAL A 250 31.25 -8.06 34.90
CA VAL A 250 32.42 -7.51 34.19
C VAL A 250 33.22 -6.58 35.10
N LYS A 251 32.54 -5.71 35.86
CA LYS A 251 33.19 -4.81 36.82
C LYS A 251 33.91 -5.59 37.92
N GLN A 252 33.26 -6.57 38.52
CA GLN A 252 33.87 -7.43 39.55
C GLN A 252 35.09 -8.18 39.02
N ARG A 253 35.01 -8.74 37.80
CA ARG A 253 36.15 -9.40 37.14
C ARG A 253 37.29 -8.42 36.87
N ALA A 254 36.99 -7.19 36.44
CA ALA A 254 37.99 -6.16 36.20
C ALA A 254 38.68 -5.72 37.50
N ASP A 255 37.91 -5.51 38.58
CA ASP A 255 38.42 -5.13 39.90
C ASP A 255 39.29 -6.25 40.50
N ALA A 256 38.85 -7.50 40.43
CA ALA A 256 39.63 -8.66 40.89
C ALA A 256 40.93 -8.83 40.09
N LYS A 257 40.89 -8.63 38.76
CA LYS A 257 42.09 -8.67 37.92
C LYS A 257 43.06 -7.54 38.27
N ARG A 258 42.54 -6.35 38.57
CA ARG A 258 43.33 -5.20 39.02
C ARG A 258 44.00 -5.48 40.37
N GLU A 259 43.26 -6.02 41.34
CA GLU A 259 43.82 -6.35 42.65
C GLU A 259 44.91 -7.43 42.55
N LEU A 260 44.71 -8.47 41.74
CA LEU A 260 45.74 -9.47 41.46
C LEU A 260 46.98 -8.86 40.82
N ALA A 261 46.80 -7.95 39.85
CA ALA A 261 47.91 -7.25 39.21
C ALA A 261 48.68 -6.37 40.22
N GLU A 262 47.97 -5.67 41.11
CA GLU A 262 48.58 -4.85 42.17
C GLU A 262 49.34 -5.72 43.20
N ARG A 263 48.78 -6.87 43.60
CA ARG A 263 49.48 -7.83 44.48
C ARG A 263 50.74 -8.38 43.80
N GLN A 264 50.64 -8.82 42.54
CA GLN A 264 51.80 -9.28 41.77
C GLN A 264 52.85 -8.18 41.57
N ALA A 265 52.44 -6.91 41.41
CA ALA A 265 53.36 -5.78 41.32
C ALA A 265 54.10 -5.54 42.64
N LYS A 266 53.39 -5.59 43.78
CA LYS A 266 53.98 -5.48 45.13
C LYS A 266 54.97 -6.62 45.40
N GLU A 267 54.60 -7.86 45.11
CA GLU A 267 55.51 -9.02 45.25
C GLU A 267 56.76 -8.86 44.38
N LYS A 268 56.63 -8.39 43.14
CA LYS A 268 57.77 -8.09 42.26
C LYS A 268 58.63 -6.97 42.84
N GLU A 269 58.04 -5.91 43.38
CA GLU A 269 58.76 -4.80 44.01
C GLU A 269 59.53 -5.28 45.26
N GLU A 270 58.90 -6.05 46.14
CA GLU A 270 59.55 -6.63 47.32
C GLU A 270 60.69 -7.57 46.93
N LYS A 271 60.47 -8.43 45.92
CA LYS A 271 61.50 -9.32 45.39
C LYS A 271 62.69 -8.54 44.84
N LEU A 272 62.45 -7.48 44.07
CA LEU A 272 63.49 -6.58 43.57
C LEU A 272 64.19 -5.84 44.71
N ARG A 273 63.46 -5.43 45.75
CA ARG A 273 64.01 -4.75 46.94
C ARG A 273 64.93 -5.67 47.74
N VAL A 274 64.55 -6.93 47.94
CA VAL A 274 65.40 -7.94 48.60
C VAL A 274 66.64 -8.22 47.77
N MET A 275 66.51 -8.44 46.45
CA MET A 275 67.67 -8.62 45.57
C MET A 275 68.60 -7.39 45.58
N ALA A 276 68.06 -6.17 45.57
CA ALA A 276 68.86 -4.96 45.67
C ALA A 276 69.56 -4.82 47.04
N ARG A 277 68.91 -5.23 48.13
CA ARG A 277 69.54 -5.27 49.47
C ARG A 277 70.66 -6.30 49.50
N GLN A 278 70.44 -7.50 48.98
CA GLN A 278 71.45 -8.55 48.89
C GLN A 278 72.63 -8.12 48.03
N ALA A 279 72.40 -7.53 46.85
CA ALA A 279 73.47 -7.00 46.00
C ALA A 279 74.26 -5.86 46.67
N ARG A 280 73.61 -5.03 47.50
CA ARG A 280 74.30 -4.01 48.30
C ARG A 280 75.12 -4.64 49.43
N GLU A 281 74.59 -5.66 50.10
CA GLU A 281 75.28 -6.39 51.15
C GLU A 281 76.49 -7.14 50.60
N GLU A 282 76.35 -7.84 49.47
CA GLU A 282 77.43 -8.50 48.75
C GLU A 282 78.50 -7.50 48.30
N ARG A 283 78.13 -6.37 47.69
CA ARG A 283 79.08 -5.30 47.36
C ARG A 283 79.75 -4.71 48.60
N SER A 284 79.03 -4.60 49.72
CA SER A 284 79.61 -4.16 51.00
C SER A 284 80.54 -5.19 51.61
N ARG A 285 80.27 -6.49 51.42
CA ARG A 285 81.10 -7.61 51.83
C ARG A 285 82.35 -7.69 50.98
N GLU A 286 82.25 -7.58 49.64
CA GLU A 286 83.39 -7.42 48.74
C GLU A 286 84.21 -6.17 49.07
N MET A 287 83.55 -5.05 49.38
CA MET A 287 84.25 -3.84 49.83
C MET A 287 84.95 -4.10 51.16
N ARG A 288 84.32 -4.76 52.13
CA ARG A 288 84.93 -5.14 53.41
C ARG A 288 86.06 -6.15 53.22
N GLU A 289 85.98 -7.07 52.26
CA GLU A 289 87.07 -7.98 51.90
C GLU A 289 88.22 -7.25 51.22
N ARG A 290 87.94 -6.27 50.34
CA ARG A 290 88.96 -5.34 49.77
C ARG A 290 89.58 -4.42 50.84
N VAL A 291 88.82 -4.03 51.85
CA VAL A 291 89.31 -3.24 52.99
C VAL A 291 90.08 -4.12 53.97
N SER A 292 89.65 -5.36 54.20
CA SER A 292 90.37 -6.37 55.00
C SER A 292 91.68 -6.78 54.34
N SER A 293 91.70 -6.94 53.02
CA SER A 293 92.93 -7.24 52.25
C SER A 293 93.88 -6.05 52.14
N SER A 294 93.38 -4.81 52.25
CA SER A 294 94.23 -3.62 52.42
C SER A 294 94.67 -3.38 53.86
N ILE A 295 93.97 -3.94 54.87
CA ILE A 295 94.38 -3.93 56.29
C ILE A 295 95.43 -5.01 56.59
N SER A 296 95.45 -6.14 55.85
CA SER A 296 96.53 -7.15 55.97
C SER A 296 97.87 -6.70 55.38
N ALA A 297 97.91 -5.59 54.64
CA ALA A 297 99.10 -5.06 53.97
C ALA A 297 99.59 -3.73 54.54
N GLN A 298 99.34 -3.41 55.82
CA GLN A 298 99.83 -2.16 56.41
C GLN A 298 100.19 -2.24 57.89
N ARG A 299 101.26 -2.98 58.20
CA ARG A 299 102.16 -2.65 59.31
C ARG A 299 103.32 -1.82 58.74
N LEU A 300 103.27 -0.51 58.96
CA LEU A 300 104.38 0.42 59.20
C LEU A 300 103.82 1.86 59.12
N GLY A 301 104.13 2.65 60.14
CA GLY A 301 103.60 3.99 60.35
C GLY A 301 104.15 5.02 59.36
N ASP A 302 103.50 6.18 59.39
CA ASP A 302 103.95 7.48 58.83
C ASP A 302 103.36 8.00 57.50
N ASP A 303 102.12 7.62 57.13
CA ASP A 303 101.47 8.07 55.88
C ASP A 303 100.03 8.61 56.06
N ALA A 304 99.68 9.13 57.24
CA ALA A 304 98.33 9.63 57.51
C ALA A 304 98.00 10.92 56.74
N GLU A 305 98.96 11.85 56.62
CA GLU A 305 98.75 13.17 56.02
C GLU A 305 98.68 13.13 54.49
N ARG A 306 99.48 12.27 53.84
CA ARG A 306 99.44 12.08 52.37
C ARG A 306 98.11 11.46 51.90
N ARG A 307 97.51 10.59 52.72
CA ARG A 307 96.19 9.98 52.43
C ARG A 307 95.03 10.98 52.54
N GLU A 308 95.17 12.00 53.37
CA GLU A 308 94.12 13.03 53.53
C GLU A 308 94.08 14.02 52.36
N ALA A 309 95.24 14.33 51.77
CA ALA A 309 95.33 15.12 50.53
C ALA A 309 94.62 14.43 49.35
N ILE A 310 94.84 13.12 49.18
CA ILE A 310 94.23 12.30 48.11
C ILE A 310 92.70 12.21 48.27
N ARG A 311 92.19 12.14 49.51
CA ARG A 311 90.73 12.13 49.76
C ARG A 311 90.08 13.47 49.42
N ARG A 312 90.75 14.59 49.73
CA ARG A 312 90.25 15.94 49.42
C ARG A 312 90.17 16.17 47.91
N GLU A 313 91.17 15.68 47.16
CA GLU A 313 91.19 15.77 45.71
C GLU A 313 90.09 14.92 45.05
N ARG A 314 89.88 13.68 45.51
CA ARG A 314 88.76 12.83 45.05
C ARG A 314 87.40 13.45 45.32
N ARG A 315 87.21 14.12 46.46
CA ARG A 315 85.95 14.80 46.80
C ARG A 315 85.66 15.94 45.82
N LYS A 316 86.69 16.70 45.46
CA LYS A 316 86.60 17.80 44.50
C LYS A 316 86.36 17.31 43.06
N GLN A 317 86.87 16.12 42.70
CA GLN A 317 86.58 15.48 41.40
C GLN A 317 85.13 14.98 41.33
N LEU A 318 84.64 14.29 42.38
CA LEU A 318 83.25 13.84 42.45
C LEU A 318 82.25 15.01 42.42
N GLU A 319 82.59 16.12 43.07
CA GLU A 319 81.78 17.35 43.03
C GLU A 319 81.71 17.93 41.60
N LYS A 320 82.84 17.96 40.87
CA LYS A 320 82.87 18.38 39.46
C LYS A 320 82.06 17.45 38.55
N ASP A 321 82.09 16.14 38.79
CA ASP A 321 81.33 15.15 38.00
C ASP A 321 79.83 15.20 38.29
N LEU A 322 79.45 15.46 39.53
CA LEU A 322 78.06 15.71 39.93
C LEU A 322 77.55 17.01 39.28
N HIS A 323 78.36 18.07 39.26
CA HIS A 323 78.02 19.29 38.53
C HIS A 323 78.00 19.09 37.00
N ARG A 324 78.87 18.24 36.44
CA ARG A 324 78.91 17.94 34.99
C ARG A 324 77.70 17.10 34.54
N SER A 325 77.21 16.18 35.37
CA SER A 325 76.02 15.37 35.10
C SER A 325 74.70 16.13 35.29
N LYS A 326 74.66 17.10 36.21
CA LYS A 326 73.48 17.96 36.42
C LYS A 326 73.34 19.12 35.42
N ARG A 327 74.36 19.42 34.59
CA ARG A 327 74.27 20.46 33.55
C ARG A 327 73.31 20.07 32.44
N SER A 328 72.47 21.03 32.02
CA SER A 328 71.60 20.88 30.85
C SER A 328 72.44 20.57 29.59
N THR A 329 71.81 19.98 28.57
CA THR A 329 72.48 19.75 27.27
C THR A 329 72.98 21.06 26.66
N ALA A 330 72.24 22.14 26.86
CA ALA A 330 72.62 23.49 26.47
C ALA A 330 73.89 23.97 27.21
N ASP A 331 73.97 23.79 28.53
CA ASP A 331 75.15 24.17 29.33
C ASP A 331 76.37 23.31 29.03
N ARG A 332 76.16 22.03 28.66
CA ARG A 332 77.25 21.13 28.22
C ARG A 332 77.82 21.56 26.88
N LEU A 333 76.97 21.94 25.92
CA LEU A 333 77.41 22.47 24.63
C LEU A 333 78.09 23.84 24.78
N LYS A 334 77.56 24.72 25.64
CA LYS A 334 78.18 26.01 25.97
C LYS A 334 79.59 25.83 26.57
N ALA A 335 79.73 24.93 27.53
CA ALA A 335 81.03 24.64 28.16
C ALA A 335 82.03 23.98 27.19
N LEU A 336 81.58 23.09 26.30
CA LEU A 336 82.44 22.49 25.27
C LEU A 336 82.89 23.53 24.22
N ALA A 337 82.00 24.41 23.81
CA ALA A 337 82.32 25.45 22.84
C ALA A 337 83.27 26.51 23.40
N MET A 338 83.05 26.91 24.66
CA MET A 338 83.95 27.79 25.40
C MET A 338 85.33 27.15 25.59
N SER A 339 85.42 25.82 25.76
CA SER A 339 86.71 25.10 25.78
C SER A 339 87.41 25.03 24.42
N GLN A 340 86.68 25.21 23.32
CA GLN A 340 87.21 25.30 21.95
C GLN A 340 87.47 26.76 21.52
N GLY A 341 87.34 27.73 22.43
CA GLY A 341 87.55 29.15 22.16
C GLY A 341 86.53 29.77 21.21
N ARG A 342 85.34 29.17 21.09
CA ARG A 342 84.25 29.63 20.21
C ARG A 342 83.08 30.13 21.05
N ASP A 343 82.81 31.43 20.96
CA ASP A 343 81.63 32.03 21.57
C ASP A 343 80.41 31.78 20.70
N ILE A 344 79.52 30.90 21.15
CA ILE A 344 78.25 30.62 20.46
C ILE A 344 77.11 31.31 21.19
N SER A 345 76.22 31.97 20.43
CA SER A 345 75.04 32.61 20.97
C SER A 345 74.00 31.59 21.46
N ASP A 346 73.27 31.93 22.51
CA ASP A 346 72.28 31.06 23.17
C ASP A 346 71.18 30.55 22.19
N LYS A 347 71.00 31.22 21.05
CA LYS A 347 70.06 30.84 19.98
C LYS A 347 70.50 29.59 19.20
N VAL A 348 71.80 29.38 19.00
CA VAL A 348 72.35 28.18 18.32
C VAL A 348 72.30 26.97 19.25
N ILE A 349 72.46 27.19 20.56
CA ILE A 349 72.44 26.16 21.59
C ILE A 349 71.00 25.67 21.85
N LEU A 350 70.00 26.55 21.72
CA LEU A 350 68.58 26.17 21.84
C LEU A 350 68.06 25.37 20.62
N GLY A 351 68.65 25.56 19.44
CA GLY A 351 68.33 24.81 18.22
C GLY A 351 68.95 23.41 18.13
N ALA A 352 69.86 23.06 19.05
CA ALA A 352 70.54 21.76 19.12
C ALA A 352 69.91 20.79 20.14
N ALA A 353 68.67 21.04 20.58
CA ALA A 353 67.92 20.10 21.39
C ALA A 353 67.56 18.85 20.56
N LYS A 354 67.79 17.66 21.15
CA LYS A 354 67.60 16.30 20.61
C LYS A 354 66.64 16.25 19.42
N ALA A 355 67.17 16.08 18.21
CA ALA A 355 66.37 15.80 17.03
C ALA A 355 65.52 14.56 17.29
N THR A 356 64.22 14.66 17.02
CA THR A 356 63.31 13.50 17.06
C THR A 356 63.76 12.54 15.96
N GLU A 357 64.21 11.36 16.36
CA GLU A 357 64.64 10.30 15.45
C GLU A 357 63.41 9.81 14.67
N SER A 358 63.24 10.25 13.42
CA SER A 358 62.26 9.69 12.50
C SER A 358 62.88 8.45 11.87
N SER A 359 62.43 7.25 12.27
CA SER A 359 63.02 5.97 11.86
C SER A 359 62.78 5.60 10.38
N GLU A 360 62.06 6.43 9.61
CA GLU A 360 61.60 6.13 8.26
C GLU A 360 61.70 7.35 7.33
N ILE A 361 61.70 7.11 6.01
CA ILE A 361 61.69 8.15 4.97
C ILE A 361 60.40 8.99 5.12
N GLN A 362 60.55 10.27 5.39
CA GLN A 362 59.41 11.18 5.56
C GLN A 362 58.75 11.43 4.19
N TYR A 363 57.48 11.07 4.06
CA TYR A 363 56.67 11.37 2.87
C TYR A 363 56.05 12.77 2.97
N ASP A 364 55.79 13.40 1.82
CA ASP A 364 55.07 14.67 1.76
C ASP A 364 53.65 14.51 2.33
N SER A 365 53.27 15.39 3.25
CA SER A 365 51.93 15.55 3.81
C SER A 365 50.80 15.47 2.78
N ARG A 366 51.02 15.97 1.55
CA ARG A 366 50.02 15.96 0.47
C ARG A 366 49.66 14.56 0.01
N LEU A 367 50.58 13.60 0.12
CA LEU A 367 50.32 12.21 -0.25
C LEU A 367 49.27 11.57 0.67
N PHE A 368 49.29 11.95 1.95
CA PHE A 368 48.29 11.50 2.93
C PHE A 368 47.00 12.31 2.84
N ALA A 369 47.09 13.62 2.61
CA ALA A 369 45.93 14.49 2.49
C ALA A 369 45.10 14.24 1.21
N ARG A 370 45.72 13.70 0.15
CA ARG A 370 45.04 13.40 -1.13
C ARG A 370 44.07 12.21 -1.06
N GLY A 371 44.03 11.46 0.04
CA GLY A 371 43.10 10.33 0.19
C GLY A 371 43.37 9.22 -0.82
N ALA A 372 44.58 8.67 -0.81
CA ALA A 372 45.10 7.69 -1.79
C ALA A 372 44.23 6.42 -2.00
N ASN A 373 43.23 6.18 -1.15
CA ASN A 373 42.30 5.07 -1.24
C ASN A 373 40.82 5.45 -0.97
N ALA A 374 40.47 6.73 -1.14
CA ALA A 374 39.07 7.17 -0.96
C ALA A 374 38.10 6.45 -1.90
N ASN A 375 38.58 6.02 -3.08
CA ASN A 375 37.77 5.35 -4.11
C ASN A 375 37.74 3.82 -3.94
N ALA A 376 38.15 3.29 -2.78
CA ALA A 376 38.04 1.87 -2.47
C ALA A 376 36.64 1.47 -1.97
N HIS A 377 35.86 2.42 -1.45
CA HIS A 377 34.47 2.21 -1.00
C HIS A 377 33.46 2.52 -2.11
N ARG A 378 33.59 1.87 -3.28
CA ARG A 378 32.61 2.01 -4.37
C ARG A 378 31.42 1.09 -4.19
N SER A 379 30.26 1.51 -4.68
CA SER A 379 29.17 0.60 -4.98
C SER A 379 29.52 -0.28 -6.19
N GLU A 380 29.05 -1.52 -6.20
CA GLU A 380 29.35 -2.53 -7.23
C GLU A 380 28.99 -2.07 -8.65
N ASP A 381 28.00 -1.19 -8.78
CA ASP A 381 27.48 -0.68 -10.05
C ASP A 381 28.12 0.66 -10.50
N GLN A 382 29.05 1.25 -9.73
CA GLN A 382 29.65 2.54 -10.05
C GLN A 382 30.91 2.40 -10.91
N VAL A 383 30.73 2.54 -12.23
CA VAL A 383 31.79 2.37 -13.26
C VAL A 383 32.81 3.52 -13.27
N TYR A 384 32.39 4.75 -12.92
CA TYR A 384 33.26 5.94 -13.01
C TYR A 384 33.55 6.56 -11.64
N ASP A 385 34.80 7.01 -11.50
CA ASP A 385 35.35 7.66 -10.29
C ASP A 385 34.84 9.06 -10.03
N ASN A 386 34.84 9.89 -11.07
CA ASN A 386 34.52 11.30 -10.98
C ASN A 386 33.21 11.57 -11.73
N PRO A 387 32.36 12.48 -11.23
CA PRO A 387 31.16 12.88 -11.96
C PRO A 387 31.54 13.56 -13.28
N LEU A 388 30.72 13.33 -14.31
CA LEU A 388 30.94 13.88 -15.65
C LEU A 388 30.99 15.41 -15.69
N PHE A 389 30.30 16.07 -14.75
CA PHE A 389 30.24 17.53 -14.66
C PHE A 389 30.79 18.01 -13.32
N VAL A 390 31.79 18.88 -13.39
CA VAL A 390 32.46 19.50 -12.23
C VAL A 390 31.47 20.28 -11.35
N GLN A 391 30.39 20.83 -11.93
CA GLN A 391 29.35 21.56 -11.21
C GLN A 391 28.64 20.70 -10.14
N ARG A 392 28.62 19.37 -10.29
CA ARG A 392 28.04 18.45 -9.31
C ARG A 392 29.02 18.07 -8.19
N SER A 393 30.32 18.19 -8.43
CA SER A 393 31.38 17.91 -7.45
C SER A 393 31.85 19.14 -6.66
N ILE A 394 31.40 20.34 -7.03
CA ILE A 394 31.70 21.57 -6.31
C ILE A 394 30.49 21.92 -5.43
N ASP A 395 30.71 22.12 -4.13
CA ASP A 395 29.64 22.43 -3.16
C ASP A 395 29.02 23.82 -3.37
N SER A 396 29.74 24.77 -3.96
CA SER A 396 29.17 26.08 -4.33
C SER A 396 29.86 26.72 -5.54
N ILE A 397 29.06 27.30 -6.44
CA ILE A 397 29.53 27.88 -7.71
C ILE A 397 30.11 29.29 -7.50
N TYR A 398 29.54 30.06 -6.57
CA TYR A 398 30.01 31.40 -6.24
C TYR A 398 29.69 31.72 -4.78
N HIS A 399 30.73 31.99 -3.98
CA HIS A 399 30.59 32.56 -2.65
C HIS A 399 31.29 33.93 -2.64
N PRO A 400 30.55 35.05 -2.54
CA PRO A 400 31.18 36.37 -2.46
C PRO A 400 31.96 36.48 -1.15
N ASN A 401 33.29 36.51 -1.25
CA ASN A 401 34.16 36.70 -0.11
C ASN A 401 34.13 38.17 0.32
N ARG A 402 33.21 38.50 1.22
CA ARG A 402 32.99 39.86 1.73
C ARG A 402 34.22 40.42 2.48
N SER A 403 35.07 39.55 3.01
CA SER A 403 36.32 39.94 3.69
C SER A 403 37.42 40.34 2.71
N ALA A 404 37.63 39.55 1.64
CA ALA A 404 38.58 39.90 0.58
C ALA A 404 38.10 41.10 -0.27
N ASN A 405 36.78 41.23 -0.49
CA ASN A 405 36.21 42.40 -1.15
C ASN A 405 36.36 43.67 -0.32
N HIS A 406 36.42 43.58 1.01
CA HIS A 406 36.61 44.77 1.84
C HIS A 406 38.03 45.34 1.69
N GLU A 407 39.06 44.50 1.60
CA GLU A 407 40.44 44.94 1.36
C GLU A 407 40.61 45.61 -0.01
N MET A 408 40.05 45.03 -1.07
CA MET A 408 40.11 45.61 -2.43
C MET A 408 39.29 46.92 -2.54
N GLN A 409 38.13 46.99 -1.88
CA GLN A 409 37.31 48.21 -1.84
C GLN A 409 37.97 49.29 -0.99
N THR A 410 38.74 48.95 0.04
CA THR A 410 39.41 49.97 0.86
C THR A 410 40.48 50.75 0.08
N GLU A 411 41.20 50.15 -0.87
CA GLU A 411 42.16 50.89 -1.71
C GLU A 411 41.46 51.79 -2.75
N GLU A 412 40.35 51.34 -3.34
CA GLU A 412 39.55 52.12 -4.30
C GLU A 412 38.77 53.26 -3.60
N VAL A 413 38.25 53.01 -2.40
CA VAL A 413 37.52 53.99 -1.59
C VAL A 413 38.47 54.98 -0.92
N VAL A 414 39.68 54.59 -0.47
CA VAL A 414 40.67 55.53 0.08
C VAL A 414 41.21 56.48 -1.00
N SER A 415 41.38 56.00 -2.24
CA SER A 415 41.74 56.86 -3.38
C SER A 415 40.59 57.77 -3.85
N SER A 416 39.33 57.34 -3.75
CA SER A 416 38.18 58.22 -4.01
C SER A 416 37.92 59.24 -2.89
N ILE A 417 38.25 58.91 -1.64
CA ILE A 417 38.12 59.79 -0.46
C ILE A 417 39.21 60.88 -0.45
N GLN A 418 40.44 60.58 -0.87
CA GLN A 418 41.48 61.62 -1.03
C GLN A 418 41.12 62.67 -2.09
N ASN A 419 40.36 62.29 -3.12
CA ASN A 419 39.93 63.20 -4.20
C ASN A 419 38.62 63.96 -3.91
N SER A 420 37.93 63.67 -2.80
CA SER A 420 36.63 64.28 -2.47
C SER A 420 36.60 64.91 -1.08
N ALA A 421 37.51 65.86 -0.84
CA ALA A 421 37.44 66.74 0.32
C ALA A 421 36.36 67.84 0.13
N ARG A 422 35.10 67.58 0.52
CA ARG A 422 34.08 68.62 0.79
C ARG A 422 33.22 68.30 2.01
N PHE A 423 33.75 68.72 3.15
CA PHE A 423 33.09 69.42 4.27
C PHE A 423 31.74 68.91 4.85
N SER A 424 31.86 68.38 6.08
CA SER A 424 31.15 68.76 7.33
C SER A 424 29.64 68.55 7.53
N SER A 425 29.34 68.20 8.80
CA SER A 425 28.16 68.64 9.59
C SER A 425 26.81 68.07 9.12
N LEU A 426 26.09 67.25 9.87
CA LEU A 426 25.74 67.31 11.28
C LEU A 426 24.96 66.02 11.60
N GLY A 427 24.88 65.58 12.86
CA GLY A 427 23.75 64.73 13.25
C GLY A 427 24.01 63.62 14.26
N ASN A 428 24.48 64.00 15.44
CA ASN A 428 24.12 63.46 16.75
C ASN A 428 23.49 62.06 16.89
N LYS A 429 24.13 61.33 17.81
CA LYS A 429 23.51 60.61 18.95
C LYS A 429 22.91 59.24 18.62
N ARG A 430 23.62 58.19 19.02
CA ARG A 430 23.03 57.15 19.87
C ARG A 430 24.08 56.31 20.60
N THR A 431 23.82 56.22 21.88
CA THR A 431 24.44 55.43 22.94
C THR A 431 24.43 53.94 22.59
N ARG A 432 25.57 53.28 22.79
CA ARG A 432 25.69 51.82 22.70
C ARG A 432 25.04 51.19 23.92
N GLU A 433 24.10 50.29 23.61
CA GLU A 433 23.27 49.51 24.52
C GLU A 433 24.10 48.43 25.24
N GLY A 434 23.70 48.17 26.49
CA GLY A 434 24.05 46.96 27.22
C GLY A 434 23.20 45.76 26.75
N PRO A 435 23.49 44.55 27.25
CA PRO A 435 22.94 43.31 26.71
C PRO A 435 21.46 43.15 27.08
N VAL A 436 20.63 42.84 26.09
CA VAL A 436 19.18 42.60 26.26
C VAL A 436 18.92 41.09 26.19
N GLU A 437 18.20 40.62 27.21
CA GLU A 437 17.71 39.26 27.41
C GLU A 437 16.67 38.86 26.35
N PHE A 438 16.66 37.57 25.99
CA PHE A 438 15.68 37.01 25.05
C PHE A 438 14.39 36.67 25.79
N THR A 439 13.31 37.41 25.49
CA THR A 439 11.94 36.92 25.72
C THR A 439 11.33 36.46 24.41
N ALA A 440 10.79 35.25 24.48
CA ALA A 440 10.13 34.50 23.42
C ALA A 440 9.06 35.29 22.68
N LYS A 441 8.93 34.99 21.38
CA LYS A 441 7.79 35.36 20.56
C LYS A 441 7.21 34.08 19.97
N ASP A 442 5.99 33.78 20.38
CA ASP A 442 5.08 32.83 19.77
C ASP A 442 4.63 33.34 18.38
N ASP A 443 4.38 32.41 17.45
CA ASP A 443 3.36 32.42 16.39
C ASP A 443 3.45 31.04 15.69
N GLU A 444 2.68 30.04 16.12
CA GLU A 444 1.32 29.71 15.64
C GLU A 444 1.33 28.58 14.58
N SER A 445 1.03 27.35 15.03
CA SER A 445 0.35 26.34 14.20
C SER A 445 -0.42 25.40 15.12
N GLY A 446 -1.74 25.63 15.19
CA GLY A 446 -2.66 24.88 16.02
C GLY A 446 -3.05 23.54 15.39
N LEU A 447 -2.97 22.49 16.21
CA LEU A 447 -3.71 21.25 16.09
C LEU A 447 -4.25 20.89 17.48
N THR A 448 -5.49 20.37 17.44
CA THR A 448 -6.18 19.45 18.35
C THR A 448 -6.80 19.94 19.67
N GLU A 449 -8.12 19.69 19.72
CA GLU A 449 -8.93 19.10 20.81
C GLU A 449 -9.16 19.94 22.07
N ALA A 450 -10.39 20.40 22.29
CA ALA A 450 -11.57 19.66 22.79
C ALA A 450 -11.64 19.78 24.31
N ASP A 451 -12.69 20.48 24.77
CA ASP A 451 -13.56 20.08 25.89
C ASP A 451 -14.41 21.30 26.29
N ASN A 452 -15.67 21.32 25.85
CA ASN A 452 -16.70 22.20 26.40
C ASN A 452 -17.99 21.40 26.62
N GLU A 453 -18.22 21.12 27.90
CA GLU A 453 -19.48 21.30 28.63
C GLU A 453 -20.77 20.66 28.10
N SER A 454 -21.23 19.65 28.83
CA SER A 454 -22.65 19.57 29.22
C SER A 454 -22.82 18.81 30.54
N ILE A 455 -23.04 19.54 31.64
CA ILE A 455 -23.59 18.98 32.88
C ILE A 455 -24.89 19.72 33.20
N ILE A 456 -25.99 19.06 32.84
CA ILE A 456 -27.34 19.34 33.33
C ILE A 456 -27.58 18.42 34.53
N LYS A 457 -27.87 18.99 35.71
CA LYS A 457 -28.84 18.48 36.71
C LYS A 457 -28.77 19.30 38.00
N GLY A 458 -29.94 19.69 38.53
CA GLY A 458 -30.04 20.00 39.96
C GLY A 458 -31.16 20.93 40.39
N LYS A 459 -32.41 20.46 40.32
CA LYS A 459 -33.57 21.03 41.03
C LYS A 459 -33.23 21.37 42.49
N ARG A 460 -33.62 22.56 42.96
CA ARG A 460 -33.96 22.81 44.37
C ARG A 460 -35.33 23.46 44.45
N GLN A 461 -36.13 22.93 45.37
CA GLN A 461 -37.50 23.33 45.68
C GLN A 461 -37.54 24.44 46.76
N ARG A 462 -38.75 25.03 46.86
CA ARG A 462 -39.52 25.40 48.08
C ARG A 462 -39.44 26.85 48.59
N THR A 463 -40.64 27.46 48.67
CA THR A 463 -41.28 28.22 49.80
C THR A 463 -40.42 29.31 50.46
N ASP A 464 -40.87 30.54 50.68
CA ASP A 464 -42.20 31.18 50.77
C ASP A 464 -42.16 32.56 50.11
#